data_AF-A0A7S0F3M3-F1
#
_entry.id   AF-A0A7S0F3M3-F1
#
_cell.length_a   1.000
_cell.length_b   1.000
_cell.length_c   1.000
_cell.angle_alpha   90.00
_cell.angle_beta   90.00
_cell.angle_gamma   90.00
#
_symmetry.space_group_name_H-M   'P 1'
#
loop_
_entity.id
_entity.type
_entity.pdbx_description
1 polymer ?
#
loop_
_entity_poly.entity_id
_entity_poly.type
_entity_poly.pdbx_seq_one_letter_code
_entity_poly.pdbx_strand_id
1 'polypeptide(L)'
;NLPLDKPLFFGVHVRFWMQPHMIVFAFLGMGCDKIFSQLASSRRFIVIFFTLAAIAAQLGINWEKVDQSDNWYTYDFGKALLDPRPEHAVLLTQGDVVTNSVRYHQRCEKYRLDVAH
;
A
#
# COMPACT_ATOMS: atom_id res chain seq x y z
N ASN A 1 -13.06 -20.82 -3.69
CA ASN A 1 -12.63 -19.80 -4.66
C ASN A 1 -13.63 -18.66 -4.65
N LEU A 2 -13.18 -17.47 -4.23
CA LEU A 2 -13.99 -16.25 -4.33
C LEU A 2 -14.04 -15.79 -5.81
N PRO A 3 -15.16 -15.23 -6.27
CA PRO A 3 -15.28 -14.69 -7.63
C PRO A 3 -14.34 -13.49 -7.82
N LEU A 4 -13.43 -13.58 -8.80
CA LEU A 4 -12.41 -12.54 -9.09
C LEU A 4 -12.94 -11.39 -9.96
N ASP A 5 -14.14 -11.54 -10.53
CA ASP A 5 -14.88 -10.50 -11.24
C ASP A 5 -15.30 -9.35 -10.31
N LYS A 6 -15.40 -9.59 -9.00
CA LYS A 6 -15.76 -8.57 -8.03
C LYS A 6 -14.53 -7.81 -7.54
N PRO A 7 -14.46 -6.47 -7.69
CA PRO A 7 -13.28 -5.68 -7.35
C PRO A 7 -12.87 -5.80 -5.88
N LEU A 8 -13.85 -5.96 -4.97
CA LEU A 8 -13.59 -6.17 -3.55
C LEU A 8 -12.77 -7.44 -3.28
N PHE A 9 -13.17 -8.56 -3.90
CA PHE A 9 -12.50 -9.84 -3.69
C PHE A 9 -11.17 -9.90 -4.44
N PHE A 10 -11.10 -9.29 -5.62
CA PHE A 10 -9.84 -9.10 -6.33
C PHE A 10 -8.82 -8.37 -5.45
N GLY A 11 -9.23 -7.26 -4.81
CA GLY A 11 -8.40 -6.49 -3.88
C GLY A 11 -7.86 -7.30 -2.69
N VAL A 12 -8.66 -8.25 -2.19
CA VAL A 12 -8.19 -9.18 -1.15
C VAL A 12 -7.12 -10.12 -1.70
N HIS A 13 -7.34 -10.70 -2.87
CA HIS A 13 -6.41 -11.65 -3.48
C HIS A 13 -5.06 -11.03 -3.86
N VAL A 14 -5.04 -9.84 -4.46
CA VAL A 14 -3.79 -9.20 -4.90
C VAL A 14 -2.82 -8.92 -3.76
N ARG A 15 -3.31 -8.66 -2.54
CA ARG A 15 -2.46 -8.48 -1.34
C ARG A 15 -1.69 -9.76 -1.02
N PHE A 16 -2.30 -10.93 -1.20
CA PHE A 16 -1.64 -12.21 -0.97
C PHE A 16 -0.64 -12.55 -2.07
N TRP A 17 -0.71 -11.93 -3.24
CA TRP A 17 0.26 -12.16 -4.31
C TRP A 17 1.65 -11.63 -3.96
N MET A 18 1.78 -10.70 -3.01
CA MET A 18 3.10 -10.18 -2.61
C MET A 18 4.05 -11.30 -2.14
N GLN A 19 3.54 -12.33 -1.45
CA GLN A 19 4.34 -13.46 -0.96
C GLN A 19 4.98 -14.31 -2.08
N PRO A 20 4.22 -14.84 -3.05
CA PRO A 20 4.82 -15.57 -4.17
C PRO A 20 5.67 -14.68 -5.09
N HIS A 21 5.33 -13.40 -5.26
CA HIS A 21 6.17 -12.48 -6.03
C HIS A 21 7.59 -12.38 -5.46
N MET A 22 7.77 -12.36 -4.14
CA MET A 22 9.11 -12.36 -3.52
C MET A 22 9.94 -13.58 -3.93
N ILE A 23 9.33 -14.77 -3.96
CA ILE A 23 10.00 -16.01 -4.38
C ILE A 23 10.39 -15.93 -5.85
N VAL A 24 9.46 -15.50 -6.72
CA VAL A 24 9.71 -15.33 -8.16
C VAL A 24 10.86 -14.36 -8.40
N PHE A 25 10.85 -13.20 -7.74
CA PHE A 25 11.92 -12.20 -7.91
C PHE A 25 13.27 -12.67 -7.37
N ALA A 26 13.29 -13.48 -6.30
CA ALA A 26 14.53 -14.08 -5.81
C ALA A 26 15.14 -15.03 -6.87
N PHE A 27 14.34 -15.90 -7.47
CA PHE A 27 14.79 -16.78 -8.56
C PHE A 27 15.21 -16.00 -9.81
N LEU A 28 14.46 -14.96 -10.18
CA LEU A 28 14.86 -14.07 -11.27
C LEU A 28 16.21 -13.40 -11.00
N GLY A 29 16.45 -12.93 -9.78
CA GLY A 29 17.74 -12.37 -9.36
C GLY A 29 18.90 -13.34 -9.53
N MET A 30 18.75 -14.58 -9.05
CA MET A 30 19.77 -15.63 -9.23
C MET A 30 20.00 -15.99 -10.70
N GLY A 31 18.94 -16.02 -11.50
CA GLY A 31 19.04 -16.26 -12.95
C GLY A 31 19.80 -15.13 -13.65
N CYS A 32 19.46 -13.89 -13.35
CA CYS A 32 20.13 -12.70 -13.88
C CYS A 32 21.62 -12.67 -13.50
N ASP A 33 21.98 -12.99 -12.25
CA ASP A 33 23.38 -13.04 -11.80
C ASP A 33 24.21 -14.04 -12.61
N LYS A 34 23.66 -15.25 -12.80
CA LYS A 34 24.31 -16.29 -13.61
C LYS A 34 24.49 -15.84 -15.06
N ILE A 35 23.50 -15.19 -15.66
CA ILE A 35 23.60 -14.64 -17.02
C ILE A 35 24.63 -13.52 -17.11
N PHE A 36 24.65 -12.61 -16.13
CA PHE A 36 25.58 -11.48 -16.11
C PHE A 36 27.02 -11.90 -15.85
N SER A 37 27.26 -12.98 -15.10
CA SER A 37 28.59 -13.55 -14.89
C SER A 37 29.24 -14.06 -16.18
N GLN A 38 28.43 -14.41 -17.20
CA GLN A 38 28.88 -14.91 -18.50
C GLN A 38 29.03 -13.79 -19.55
N LEU A 39 28.62 -12.57 -19.21
CA LEU A 39 28.62 -11.45 -20.13
C LEU A 39 29.99 -10.74 -20.12
N ALA A 40 30.48 -10.36 -21.31
CA ALA A 40 31.71 -9.59 -21.43
C ALA A 40 31.63 -8.29 -20.59
N SER A 41 32.72 -7.97 -19.87
CA SER A 41 32.77 -6.82 -18.95
C SER A 41 32.36 -5.48 -19.59
N SER A 42 32.57 -5.33 -20.91
CA SER A 42 32.19 -4.12 -21.66
C SER A 42 30.68 -3.95 -21.80
N ARG A 43 29.88 -5.03 -21.82
CA ARG A 43 28.42 -4.98 -21.96
C ARG A 43 27.68 -4.85 -20.62
N ARG A 44 28.38 -5.06 -19.50
CA ARG A 44 27.80 -4.98 -18.15
C ARG A 44 27.23 -3.60 -17.83
N PHE A 45 27.94 -2.54 -18.19
CA PHE A 45 27.49 -1.16 -17.97
C PHE A 45 26.21 -0.83 -18.76
N ILE A 46 26.12 -1.31 -20.01
CA ILE A 46 24.95 -1.11 -20.86
C ILE A 46 23.72 -1.76 -20.23
N VAL A 47 23.86 -3.01 -19.77
CA VAL A 47 22.78 -3.75 -19.13
C VAL A 47 22.32 -3.10 -17.83
N ILE A 48 23.24 -2.66 -16.97
CA ILE A 48 22.91 -1.96 -15.73
C ILE A 48 22.13 -0.67 -16.04
N PHE A 49 22.60 0.11 -17.03
CA PHE A 49 21.94 1.33 -17.46
C PHE A 49 20.49 1.08 -17.91
N PHE A 50 20.27 0.12 -18.82
CA PHE A 50 18.92 -0.21 -19.29
C PHE A 50 18.02 -0.75 -18.16
N THR A 51 18.59 -1.52 -17.23
CA THR A 51 17.85 -2.03 -16.07
C THR A 51 17.37 -0.90 -15.17
N LEU A 52 18.26 0.03 -14.82
CA LEU A 52 17.91 1.21 -14.03
C LEU A 52 16.91 2.11 -14.76
N ALA A 53 17.08 2.29 -16.08
CA ALA A 53 16.14 3.04 -16.91
C ALA A 53 14.75 2.40 -16.92
N ALA A 54 14.66 1.07 -17.01
CA ALA A 54 13.39 0.34 -16.94
C ALA A 54 12.70 0.51 -15.58
N ILE A 55 13.45 0.45 -14.48
CA ILE A 55 12.93 0.71 -13.13
C ILE A 55 12.42 2.15 -13.01
N ALA A 56 13.21 3.12 -13.45
CA ALA A 56 12.83 4.54 -13.43
C ALA A 56 11.57 4.79 -14.27
N ALA A 57 11.46 4.18 -15.44
CA ALA A 57 10.27 4.26 -16.28
C ALA A 57 9.03 3.65 -15.59
N GLN A 58 9.17 2.49 -14.93
CA GLN A 58 8.07 1.88 -14.17
C GLN A 58 7.61 2.76 -13.01
N LEU A 59 8.53 3.40 -12.30
CA LEU A 59 8.20 4.34 -11.23
C LEU A 59 7.48 5.57 -11.78
N GLY A 60 7.97 6.16 -12.87
CA GLY A 60 7.36 7.34 -13.49
C GLY A 60 5.95 7.06 -14.03
N ILE A 61 5.76 5.97 -14.77
CA ILE A 61 4.46 5.61 -15.36
C ILE A 61 3.40 5.30 -14.29
N ASN A 62 3.81 4.68 -13.18
CA ASN A 62 2.88 4.28 -12.14
C ASN A 62 2.79 5.26 -10.97
N TRP A 63 3.55 6.37 -10.99
CA TRP A 63 3.63 7.32 -9.88
C TRP A 63 2.25 7.80 -9.45
N GLU A 64 1.43 8.28 -10.39
CA GLU A 64 0.09 8.81 -10.12
C GLU A 64 -0.82 7.81 -9.40
N LYS A 65 -0.66 6.50 -9.66
CA LYS A 65 -1.48 5.45 -9.01
C LYS A 65 -1.00 5.14 -7.60
N VAL A 66 0.28 5.34 -7.33
CA VAL A 66 0.94 5.03 -6.05
C VAL A 66 0.97 6.23 -5.13
N ASP A 67 0.94 7.45 -5.69
CA ASP A 67 0.89 8.67 -4.93
C ASP A 67 -0.42 8.75 -4.14
N GLN A 68 -0.28 8.81 -2.82
CA GLN A 68 -1.38 8.93 -1.86
C GLN A 68 -1.12 10.10 -0.91
N SER A 69 -0.25 11.04 -1.29
CA SER A 69 0.12 12.20 -0.48
C SER A 69 -1.08 13.07 -0.12
N ASP A 70 -2.04 13.19 -1.03
CA ASP A 70 -3.29 13.93 -0.82
C ASP A 70 -4.48 13.03 -0.42
N ASN A 71 -4.24 11.77 -0.04
CA ASN A 71 -5.31 10.87 0.40
C ASN A 71 -5.68 11.09 1.87
N TRP A 72 -6.54 12.09 2.11
CA TRP A 72 -7.10 12.40 3.42
C TRP A 72 -8.43 11.73 3.72
N TYR A 73 -8.93 10.84 2.84
CA TYR A 73 -10.26 10.26 2.99
C TYR A 73 -10.49 9.54 4.33
N THR A 74 -9.53 8.72 4.76
CA THR A 74 -9.67 7.98 6.03
C THR A 74 -9.59 8.90 7.24
N TYR A 75 -8.81 9.97 7.12
CA TYR A 75 -8.68 11.02 8.12
C TYR A 75 -9.98 11.83 8.25
N ASP A 76 -10.45 12.42 7.17
CA ASP A 76 -11.67 13.23 7.17
C ASP A 76 -12.90 12.40 7.58
N PHE A 77 -12.93 11.12 7.18
CA PHE A 77 -13.98 10.19 7.60
C PHE A 77 -13.98 9.96 9.12
N GLY A 78 -12.81 9.75 9.74
CA GLY A 78 -12.70 9.58 11.20
C GLY A 78 -13.17 10.82 11.96
N LYS A 79 -12.81 12.00 11.47
CA LYS A 79 -13.24 13.28 12.04
C LYS A 79 -14.75 13.49 11.89
N ALA A 80 -15.30 13.25 10.70
CA ALA A 80 -16.73 13.35 10.43
C ALA A 80 -17.59 12.41 11.30
N LEU A 81 -17.03 11.29 11.77
CA LEU A 81 -17.70 10.41 12.72
C LEU A 81 -17.75 10.98 14.14
N LEU A 82 -16.74 11.75 14.55
CA LEU A 82 -16.59 12.32 15.88
C LEU A 82 -17.29 13.68 16.03
N ASP A 83 -17.19 14.55 15.04
CA ASP A 83 -17.67 15.94 15.07
C ASP A 83 -19.13 16.11 15.53
N PRO A 84 -20.11 15.35 14.98
CA PRO A 84 -21.52 15.54 15.32
C PRO A 84 -21.94 14.81 16.60
N ARG A 85 -21.01 14.21 17.36
CA ARG A 85 -21.35 13.45 18.58
C ARG A 85 -21.55 14.39 19.76
N PRO A 86 -22.55 14.13 20.63
CA PRO A 86 -22.69 14.88 21.88
C PRO A 86 -21.52 14.57 22.82
N GLU A 87 -21.30 15.46 23.78
CA GLU A 87 -20.29 15.25 24.83
C GLU A 87 -20.60 13.95 25.60
N HIS A 88 -19.54 13.19 25.93
CA HIS A 88 -19.65 11.94 26.69
C HIS A 88 -20.47 10.83 26.01
N ALA A 89 -20.66 10.90 24.68
CA ALA A 89 -21.29 9.82 23.92
C ALA A 89 -20.42 8.55 23.91
N VAL A 90 -21.07 7.40 23.77
CA VAL A 90 -20.40 6.12 23.45
C VAL A 90 -20.59 5.84 21.96
N LEU A 91 -19.49 5.75 21.22
CA LEU A 91 -19.48 5.50 19.78
C LEU A 91 -19.17 4.04 19.49
N LEU A 92 -20.20 3.27 19.15
CA LEU A 92 -20.04 1.88 18.70
C LEU A 92 -19.69 1.86 17.21
N THR A 93 -18.54 1.26 16.88
CA THR A 93 -18.08 1.10 15.49
C THR A 93 -17.83 -0.37 15.17
N GLN A 94 -18.00 -0.74 13.91
CA GLN A 94 -17.69 -2.07 13.42
C GLN A 94 -16.82 -1.97 12.17
N GLY A 95 -15.75 -2.76 12.14
CA GLY A 95 -14.83 -2.86 11.01
C GLY A 95 -13.59 -1.97 11.16
N ASP A 96 -12.48 -2.45 10.61
CA ASP A 96 -11.15 -1.90 10.90
C ASP A 96 -10.99 -0.45 10.45
N VAL A 97 -11.51 -0.07 9.27
CA VAL A 97 -11.35 1.29 8.75
C VAL A 97 -12.06 2.30 9.65
N VAL A 98 -13.29 2.00 10.07
CA VAL A 98 -14.11 2.87 10.92
C VAL A 98 -13.53 2.95 12.33
N THR A 99 -13.14 1.82 12.89
CA THR A 99 -12.58 1.75 14.23
C THR A 99 -11.20 2.41 14.28
N ASN A 100 -10.32 2.19 13.30
CA ASN A 100 -8.97 2.74 13.33
C ASN A 100 -8.90 4.22 12.98
N SER A 101 -9.77 4.73 12.10
CA SER A 101 -9.83 6.17 11.81
C SER A 101 -10.17 6.98 13.06
N VAL A 102 -11.21 6.58 13.80
CA VAL A 102 -11.58 7.21 15.08
C VAL A 102 -10.46 7.10 16.11
N ARG A 103 -9.88 5.90 16.26
CA ARG A 103 -8.78 5.66 17.21
C ARG A 103 -7.55 6.48 16.91
N TYR A 104 -7.25 6.73 15.64
CA TYR A 104 -6.14 7.59 15.23
C TYR A 104 -6.34 9.01 15.76
N HIS A 105 -7.50 9.62 15.51
CA HIS A 105 -7.80 10.97 16.01
C HIS A 105 -7.74 11.06 17.54
N GLN A 106 -8.29 10.08 18.24
CA GLN A 106 -8.29 10.11 19.71
C GLN A 106 -6.90 9.81 20.29
N ARG A 107 -6.23 8.74 19.86
CA ARG A 107 -4.95 8.32 20.46
C ARG A 107 -3.78 9.15 19.99
N CYS A 108 -3.71 9.45 18.70
CA CYS A 108 -2.58 10.17 18.10
C CYS A 108 -2.80 11.69 18.14
N GLU A 109 -3.95 12.18 17.72
CA GLU A 109 -4.20 13.64 17.62
C GLU A 109 -4.83 14.27 18.86
N LYS A 110 -5.22 13.46 19.84
CA LYS A 110 -5.90 13.91 21.06
C LYS A 110 -7.20 14.66 20.78
N TYR A 111 -7.89 14.28 19.71
CA TYR A 111 -9.14 14.90 19.26
C TYR A 111 -10.37 14.19 19.85
N ARG A 112 -11.37 14.95 20.30
CA ARG A 112 -12.64 14.46 20.89
C ARG A 112 -12.46 13.28 21.87
N LEU A 113 -11.62 13.51 22.89
CA LEU A 113 -11.36 12.55 23.98
C LEU A 113 -12.55 12.39 24.94
N ASP A 114 -13.54 13.27 24.84
CA ASP A 114 -14.79 13.23 25.58
C ASP A 114 -15.70 12.07 25.14
N VAL A 115 -15.59 11.64 23.87
CA VAL A 115 -16.38 10.54 23.31
C VAL A 115 -15.69 9.21 23.60
N ALA A 116 -16.40 8.27 24.21
CA ALA A 116 -15.88 6.93 24.46
C ALA A 116 -16.00 6.05 23.20
N HIS A 117 -14.93 5.34 22.85
CA HIS A 117 -14.85 4.42 21.69
C HIS A 117 -14.39 3.02 22.11
#